data_AF-A0A938SZ76-F1
#
_entry.id   AF-A0A938SZ76-F1
#
_cell.length_a   1.000
_cell.length_b   1.000
_cell.length_c   1.000
_cell.angle_alpha   90.00
_cell.angle_beta   90.00
_cell.angle_gamma   90.00
#
_symmetry.space_group_name_H-M   'P 1'
#
loop_
_entity.id
_entity.type
_entity.pdbx_description
1 polymer ?
#
loop_
_entity_poly.entity_id
_entity_poly.type
_entity_poly.pdbx_seq_one_letter_code
_entity_poly.pdbx_strand_id
1 'polypeptide(L)'
;MTALVGVPFLSSLALADKGHAAEAVEHAKEAVSHGKQGHADALVKHAEGALKHAEAAQKEKANPHMAEGIKQLKEAVEHGKAGHADVATKAAEAAVTHMSEVK
;
A
#
# COMPACT_ATOMS: atom_id res chain seq x y z
N MET A 1 -17.36 -52.07 -15.40
CA MET A 1 -16.76 -50.84 -15.95
C MET A 1 -17.19 -49.68 -15.07
N THR A 2 -16.30 -49.20 -14.20
CA THR A 2 -16.54 -48.06 -13.32
C THR A 2 -16.62 -46.79 -14.15
N ALA A 3 -17.80 -46.18 -14.22
CA ALA A 3 -17.97 -44.85 -14.80
C ALA A 3 -17.62 -43.80 -13.74
N LEU A 4 -16.47 -43.15 -13.94
CA LEU A 4 -16.11 -41.85 -13.38
C LEU A 4 -17.03 -40.75 -13.93
N VAL A 5 -17.10 -39.62 -13.20
CA VAL A 5 -17.44 -38.22 -13.58
C VAL A 5 -18.46 -37.69 -12.56
N GLY A 6 -18.25 -36.63 -11.79
CA GLY A 6 -17.17 -35.64 -11.71
C GLY A 6 -17.74 -34.41 -11.01
N VAL A 7 -17.18 -34.03 -9.87
CA VAL A 7 -17.38 -32.73 -9.18
C VAL A 7 -16.11 -32.50 -8.34
N PRO A 8 -15.62 -31.26 -8.09
CA PRO A 8 -16.29 -29.98 -8.31
C PRO A 8 -15.39 -28.83 -8.82
N PHE A 9 -16.03 -27.69 -9.08
CA PHE A 9 -15.54 -26.34 -8.83
C PHE A 9 -14.06 -26.04 -9.10
N LEU A 10 -13.81 -25.31 -10.19
CA LEU A 10 -12.88 -24.21 -10.14
C LEU A 10 -13.64 -22.95 -10.55
N SER A 11 -14.27 -22.33 -9.54
CA SER A 11 -14.57 -20.90 -9.59
C SER A 11 -13.26 -20.19 -9.87
N SER A 12 -13.03 -19.85 -11.13
CA SER A 12 -12.07 -18.81 -11.49
C SER A 12 -12.67 -17.50 -10.99
N LEU A 13 -12.52 -17.26 -9.68
CA LEU A 13 -12.62 -15.92 -9.14
C LEU A 13 -11.48 -15.16 -9.80
N ALA A 14 -11.87 -14.38 -10.80
CA ALA A 14 -11.06 -13.31 -11.33
C ALA A 14 -10.35 -12.62 -10.16
N LEU A 15 -9.01 -12.66 -10.14
CA LEU A 15 -8.25 -11.74 -9.34
C LEU A 15 -8.68 -10.35 -9.83
N ALA A 16 -9.52 -9.68 -9.06
CA ALA A 16 -9.83 -8.29 -9.29
C ALA A 16 -8.51 -7.54 -9.13
N ASP A 17 -7.97 -7.05 -10.25
CA ASP A 17 -6.85 -6.12 -10.26
C ASP A 17 -7.22 -4.96 -9.32
N LYS A 18 -6.58 -4.89 -8.14
CA LYS A 18 -6.83 -3.79 -7.21
C LYS A 18 -6.26 -2.54 -7.87
N GLY A 19 -7.08 -1.51 -8.07
CA GLY A 19 -6.60 -0.26 -8.66
C GLY A 19 -5.46 0.35 -7.84
N HIS A 20 -4.61 1.15 -8.48
CA HIS A 20 -3.40 1.70 -7.87
C HIS A 20 -3.63 2.43 -6.53
N ALA A 21 -4.75 3.13 -6.36
CA ALA A 21 -5.07 3.76 -5.08
C ALA A 21 -5.24 2.75 -3.93
N ALA A 22 -5.86 1.59 -4.19
CA ALA A 22 -6.04 0.56 -3.18
C ALA A 22 -4.70 -0.12 -2.83
N GLU A 23 -3.86 -0.41 -3.81
CA GLU A 23 -2.52 -0.97 -3.58
C GLU A 23 -1.62 0.00 -2.81
N ALA A 24 -1.72 1.31 -3.09
CA ALA A 24 -1.00 2.34 -2.34
C ALA A 24 -1.37 2.33 -0.84
N VAL A 25 -2.68 2.22 -0.54
CA VAL A 25 -3.17 2.13 0.85
C VAL A 25 -2.71 0.84 1.52
N GLU A 26 -2.74 -0.31 0.83
CA GLU A 26 -2.29 -1.59 1.42
C GLU A 26 -0.80 -1.56 1.76
N HIS A 27 0.04 -1.13 0.81
CA HIS A 27 1.46 -0.97 1.08
C HIS A 27 1.73 0.02 2.22
N ALA A 28 1.01 1.15 2.29
CA ALA A 28 1.20 2.11 3.37
C ALA A 28 0.77 1.55 4.73
N LYS A 29 -0.27 0.72 4.81
CA LYS A 29 -0.66 0.02 6.04
C LYS A 29 0.40 -0.98 6.50
N GLU A 30 1.03 -1.70 5.57
CA GLU A 30 2.15 -2.60 5.89
C GLU A 30 3.39 -1.81 6.34
N ALA A 31 3.64 -0.63 5.77
CA ALA A 31 4.68 0.28 6.23
C ALA A 31 4.45 0.71 7.68
N VAL A 32 3.20 1.08 8.04
CA VAL A 32 2.80 1.37 9.43
C VAL A 32 3.01 0.15 10.34
N SER A 33 2.57 -1.03 9.90
CA SER A 33 2.68 -2.27 10.67
C SER A 33 4.12 -2.61 11.02
N HIS A 34 5.03 -2.55 10.03
CA HIS A 34 6.45 -2.76 10.24
C HIS A 34 7.12 -1.63 11.03
N GLY A 35 6.68 -0.39 10.80
CA GLY A 35 7.09 0.78 11.56
C GLY A 35 6.85 0.65 13.05
N LYS A 36 5.65 0.19 13.45
CA LYS A 36 5.28 -0.06 14.84
C LYS A 36 6.13 -1.14 15.52
N GLN A 37 6.77 -2.01 14.73
CA GLN A 37 7.72 -3.02 15.21
C GLN A 37 9.17 -2.50 15.23
N GLY A 38 9.42 -1.26 14.80
CA GLY A 38 10.77 -0.69 14.66
C GLY A 38 11.52 -1.19 13.43
N HIS A 39 10.86 -1.89 12.50
CA HIS A 39 11.50 -2.47 11.31
C HIS A 39 11.64 -1.40 10.21
N ALA A 40 12.60 -0.48 10.35
CA ALA A 40 12.80 0.64 9.44
C ALA A 40 12.95 0.20 7.97
N ASP A 41 13.76 -0.81 7.69
CA ASP A 41 14.00 -1.29 6.31
C ASP A 41 12.73 -1.84 5.65
N ALA A 42 11.92 -2.60 6.41
CA ALA A 42 10.66 -3.14 5.91
C ALA A 42 9.62 -2.04 5.73
N LEU A 43 9.57 -1.06 6.64
CA LEU A 43 8.75 0.14 6.47
C LEU A 43 9.11 0.84 5.17
N VAL A 44 10.40 1.12 4.92
CA VAL A 44 10.87 1.81 3.70
C VAL A 44 10.44 1.04 2.46
N LYS A 45 10.65 -0.27 2.43
CA LYS A 45 10.25 -1.11 1.29
C LYS A 45 8.76 -0.97 0.97
N HIS A 46 7.91 -1.03 2.00
CA HIS A 46 6.48 -0.88 1.81
C HIS A 46 6.08 0.56 1.47
N ALA A 47 6.73 1.58 2.04
CA ALA A 47 6.48 2.98 1.71
C ALA A 47 6.88 3.32 0.25
N GLU A 48 7.98 2.78 -0.26
CA GLU A 48 8.38 2.91 -1.67
C GLU A 48 7.38 2.21 -2.61
N GLY A 49 6.89 1.03 -2.22
CA GLY A 49 5.78 0.36 -2.91
C GLY A 49 4.54 1.24 -2.97
N ALA A 50 4.11 1.77 -1.81
CA ALA A 50 2.97 2.67 -1.72
C ALA A 50 3.15 3.90 -2.62
N LEU A 51 4.34 4.50 -2.64
CA LEU A 51 4.65 5.69 -3.41
C LEU A 51 4.52 5.44 -4.92
N LYS A 52 5.01 4.31 -5.41
CA LYS A 52 4.87 3.91 -6.82
C LYS A 52 3.40 3.85 -7.24
N HIS A 53 2.56 3.17 -6.44
CA HIS A 53 1.14 3.04 -6.74
C HIS A 53 0.39 4.37 -6.54
N ALA A 54 0.72 5.15 -5.51
CA ALA A 54 0.12 6.45 -5.26
C ALA A 54 0.40 7.45 -6.39
N GLU A 55 1.64 7.49 -6.89
CA GLU A 55 2.01 8.34 -8.04
C GLU A 55 1.32 7.91 -9.33
N ALA A 56 1.10 6.61 -9.53
CA ALA A 56 0.32 6.10 -10.66
C ALA A 56 -1.17 6.51 -10.53
N ALA A 57 -1.78 6.29 -9.37
CA ALA A 57 -3.16 6.70 -9.09
C ALA A 57 -3.37 8.21 -9.26
N GLN A 58 -2.41 9.03 -8.80
CA GLN A 58 -2.43 10.49 -8.97
C GLN A 58 -2.39 10.91 -10.44
N LYS A 59 -1.69 10.16 -11.30
CA LYS A 59 -1.63 10.41 -12.75
C LYS A 59 -2.90 9.98 -13.45
N GLU A 60 -3.50 8.86 -13.04
CA GLU A 60 -4.79 8.37 -13.58
C GLU A 60 -5.93 9.34 -13.24
N LYS A 61 -5.98 9.80 -11.99
CA LYS A 61 -7.00 10.73 -11.50
C LYS A 61 -6.41 11.57 -10.37
N ALA A 62 -6.08 12.81 -10.71
CA ALA A 62 -5.53 13.74 -9.74
C ALA A 62 -6.47 13.91 -8.53
N ASN A 63 -5.95 13.71 -7.33
CA ASN A 63 -6.71 13.86 -6.09
C ASN A 63 -5.83 14.57 -5.02
N PRO A 64 -6.32 15.64 -4.37
CA PRO A 64 -5.54 16.35 -3.37
C PRO A 64 -5.13 15.48 -2.18
N HIS A 65 -5.98 14.55 -1.75
CA HIS A 65 -5.62 13.59 -0.71
C HIS A 65 -4.55 12.62 -1.17
N MET A 66 -4.59 12.14 -2.42
CA MET A 66 -3.53 11.29 -2.95
C MET A 66 -2.20 12.06 -3.04
N ALA A 67 -2.21 13.32 -3.45
CA ALA A 67 -1.03 14.18 -3.47
C ALA A 67 -0.41 14.40 -2.07
N GLU A 68 -1.23 14.65 -1.04
CA GLU A 68 -0.75 14.74 0.35
C GLU A 68 -0.22 13.39 0.85
N GLY A 69 -0.90 12.29 0.51
CA GLY A 69 -0.41 10.93 0.78
C GLY A 69 0.98 10.68 0.20
N ILE A 70 1.23 11.07 -1.06
CA ILE A 70 2.55 10.97 -1.70
C ILE A 70 3.61 11.76 -0.95
N LYS A 71 3.31 12.98 -0.47
CA LYS A 71 4.27 13.78 0.32
C LYS A 71 4.62 13.07 1.62
N GLN A 72 3.61 12.59 2.34
CA GLN A 72 3.82 11.85 3.59
C GLN A 72 4.59 10.55 3.39
N LEU A 73 4.37 9.83 2.27
CA LEU A 73 5.18 8.66 1.92
C LEU A 73 6.64 9.02 1.62
N LYS A 74 6.91 10.17 1.01
CA LYS A 74 8.29 10.66 0.79
C LYS A 74 8.99 10.92 2.13
N GLU A 75 8.30 11.53 3.09
CA GLU A 75 8.82 11.71 4.46
C GLU A 75 9.04 10.37 5.17
N ALA A 76 8.11 9.41 5.00
CA ALA A 76 8.27 8.06 5.57
C ALA A 76 9.51 7.34 5.01
N VAL A 77 9.76 7.44 3.70
CA VAL A 77 10.95 6.87 3.07
C VAL A 77 12.23 7.57 3.53
N GLU A 78 12.24 8.90 3.59
CA GLU A 78 13.40 9.68 4.03
C GLU A 78 13.79 9.33 5.47
N HIS A 79 12.83 9.42 6.39
CA HIS A 79 13.08 9.11 7.80
C HIS A 79 13.35 7.61 8.03
N GLY A 80 12.68 6.73 7.29
CA GLY A 80 12.92 5.29 7.37
C GLY A 80 14.34 4.93 6.94
N LYS A 81 14.87 5.53 5.86
CA LYS A 81 16.26 5.35 5.41
C LYS A 81 17.28 5.91 6.40
N ALA A 82 16.91 6.90 7.20
CA ALA A 82 17.71 7.41 8.31
C ALA A 82 17.63 6.53 9.58
N GLY A 83 16.85 5.44 9.57
CA GLY A 83 16.63 4.58 10.73
C GLY A 83 15.64 5.15 11.76
N HIS A 84 14.99 6.27 11.48
CA HIS A 84 14.00 6.91 12.34
C HIS A 84 12.64 6.24 12.18
N ALA A 85 12.54 4.96 12.57
CA ALA A 85 11.36 4.13 12.36
C ALA A 85 10.07 4.76 12.96
N ASP A 86 10.17 5.43 14.09
CA ASP A 86 9.05 6.08 14.77
C ASP A 86 8.50 7.29 13.98
N VAL A 87 9.39 8.16 13.47
CA VAL A 87 9.01 9.31 12.65
C VAL A 87 8.44 8.82 11.31
N ALA A 88 9.10 7.84 10.71
CA ALA A 88 8.65 7.22 9.47
C ALA A 88 7.27 6.57 9.61
N THR A 89 6.98 5.94 10.76
CA THR A 89 5.67 5.35 11.05
C THR A 89 4.58 6.41 11.08
N LYS A 90 4.81 7.55 11.75
CA LYS A 90 3.84 8.65 11.82
C LYS A 90 3.53 9.22 10.43
N ALA A 91 4.57 9.40 9.60
CA ALA A 91 4.40 9.83 8.22
C ALA A 91 3.59 8.80 7.41
N ALA A 92 3.88 7.50 7.55
CA ALA A 92 3.10 6.45 6.90
C ALA A 92 1.63 6.41 7.39
N GLU A 93 1.37 6.64 8.68
CA GLU A 93 0.00 6.75 9.23
C GLU A 93 -0.75 7.93 8.63
N ALA A 94 -0.11 9.10 8.54
CA ALA A 94 -0.69 10.28 7.89
C ALA A 94 -0.97 10.01 6.40
N ALA A 95 -0.08 9.30 5.71
CA ALA A 95 -0.31 8.89 4.33
C ALA A 95 -1.55 7.98 4.20
N VAL A 96 -1.70 6.98 5.08
CA VAL A 96 -2.89 6.11 5.09
C VAL A 96 -4.17 6.91 5.32
N THR A 97 -4.17 7.86 6.27
CA THR A 97 -5.32 8.73 6.54
C THR A 97 -5.73 9.50 5.30
N HIS A 98 -4.80 10.16 4.61
CA HIS A 98 -5.13 10.88 3.38
C HIS A 98 -5.60 9.93 2.26
N MET A 99 -4.84 8.88 1.95
CA MET A 99 -5.15 8.00 0.81
C MET A 99 -6.45 7.22 0.98
N SER A 100 -6.91 6.98 2.22
CA SER A 100 -8.20 6.33 2.49
C SER A 100 -9.42 7.22 2.16
N GLU A 101 -9.21 8.54 1.98
CA GLU A 101 -10.25 9.49 1.56
C GLU A 101 -10.39 9.59 0.03
N VAL A 102 -9.56 8.87 -0.73
CA VAL A 102 -9.62 8.84 -2.20
C VAL A 102 -10.82 8.01 -2.64
N LYS A 103 -11.73 8.63 -3.41
CA LYS A 103 -12.95 8.01 -3.98
C LYS A 103 -12.80 7.65 -5.45
#